data_AF-A0AAW2G8K4-F1
#
_entry.id   AF-A0AAW2G8K4-F1
#
_cell.length_a   1.000
_cell.length_b   1.000
_cell.length_c   1.000
_cell.angle_alpha   90.00
_cell.angle_beta   90.00
_cell.angle_gamma   90.00
#
_symmetry.space_group_name_H-M   'P 1'
#
loop_
_entity.id
_entity.type
_entity.pdbx_description
1 polymer ?
#
loop_
_entity_poly.entity_id
_entity_poly.type
_entity_poly.pdbx_seq_one_letter_code
_entity_poly.pdbx_strand_id
1 'polypeptide(L)'
;MNVNNYEEKHRAYLLVLDILIQEELSTMYFLVLHYTIRHFHDNRLVCLFKSELFRKFIESNHINMSNEEKLRVILIFIMLNPKEVLTTVVRVAIGSTDIKYRNIILSRFELIYLHAFFTSKLNDQNDILSYLLKDAWLHDHSTWNYKQFEYFMSDTLANEVITLDNLLNNVYIPWLTSDVFNYSNLLSVLIHMYSVLRKMCKAKTRYKTNYVFLIVQLIKKMSTIRRCNPRCLRNIVNDLLDRATMILNLLFATNVTDLNDHDKIIKINNIVEPIDQVLLMPRSQTMLRGTVHDVIQNYERRCLTVYQKYRADSHNKSELHDYVHSFKLDKRALLRHMMLHATEEEYKNFAIEITMASWAYFGWKNEMTAYKNVLHITTEAMKLALMFTNTFPKDTFVSLLRSLVQFCQLLLCLKRGRRDLLTNSNIIHILLETLSSLKDIVSETQHGKAYCNMLESINDLDNPDPEIEYYCLLISDLIEVHFVESEEIEDEASNKLKNGSLSHSISNREIIDMLKAYEFVCKCINTIFF
;
A
#
# COMPACT_ATOMS: atom_id res chain seq x y z
N MET A 1 12.81 13.86 49.60
CA MET A 1 13.82 13.40 48.61
C MET A 1 14.85 14.52 48.45
N ASN A 2 16.13 14.22 48.69
CA ASN A 2 17.19 15.19 48.99
C ASN A 2 17.67 15.99 47.76
N VAL A 3 17.54 17.32 47.81
CA VAL A 3 18.04 18.27 46.79
C VAL A 3 19.57 18.21 46.65
N ASN A 4 20.32 18.00 47.75
CA ASN A 4 21.80 17.87 47.73
C ASN A 4 22.34 16.74 46.85
N ASN A 5 21.62 15.60 46.76
CA ASN A 5 22.09 14.45 45.98
C ASN A 5 21.94 14.69 44.46
N TYR A 6 21.05 15.60 44.06
CA TYR A 6 20.84 15.95 42.66
C TYR A 6 21.92 16.91 42.15
N GLU A 7 22.25 17.94 42.94
CA GLU A 7 23.32 18.90 42.61
C GLU A 7 24.70 18.24 42.57
N GLU A 8 25.01 17.35 43.52
CA GLU A 8 26.28 16.61 43.53
C GLU A 8 26.43 15.69 42.32
N LYS A 9 25.36 14.95 41.95
CA LYS A 9 25.36 14.10 40.74
C LYS A 9 25.48 14.93 39.48
N HIS A 10 24.78 16.06 39.40
CA HIS A 10 24.85 16.97 38.26
C HIS A 10 26.28 17.51 38.07
N ARG A 11 26.93 17.95 39.16
CA ARG A 11 28.31 18.42 39.15
C ARG A 11 29.30 17.32 38.78
N ALA A 12 29.08 16.09 39.26
CA ALA A 12 29.89 14.93 38.87
C ALA A 12 29.77 14.63 37.36
N TYR A 13 28.57 14.72 36.78
CA TYR A 13 28.38 14.52 35.35
C TYR A 13 29.02 15.62 34.49
N LEU A 14 28.99 16.88 34.94
CA LEU A 14 29.70 17.97 34.25
C LEU A 14 31.22 17.76 34.27
N LEU A 15 31.80 17.33 35.40
CA LEU A 15 33.23 17.01 35.48
C LEU A 15 33.63 15.88 34.52
N VAL A 16 32.78 14.85 34.37
CA VAL A 16 33.02 13.76 33.40
C VAL A 16 33.01 14.27 31.96
N LEU A 17 32.10 15.20 31.62
CA LEU A 17 32.07 15.84 30.31
C LEU A 17 33.32 16.67 30.04
N ASP A 18 33.79 17.44 31.02
CA ASP A 18 35.00 18.25 30.91
C ASP A 18 36.23 17.37 30.65
N ILE A 19 36.36 16.25 31.36
CA ILE A 19 37.43 15.27 31.12
C ILE A 19 37.31 14.69 29.71
N LEU A 20 36.11 14.25 29.31
CA LEU A 20 35.87 13.65 28.00
C LEU A 20 36.21 14.59 26.83
N ILE A 21 36.00 15.90 26.99
CA ILE A 21 36.33 16.91 25.98
C ILE A 21 37.86 17.02 25.78
N GLN A 22 38.65 16.77 26.83
CA GLN A 22 40.11 16.87 26.80
C GLN A 22 40.78 15.59 26.26
N GLU A 23 40.07 14.47 26.19
CA GLU A 23 40.58 13.21 25.67
C GLU A 23 40.88 13.27 24.16
N GLU A 24 41.75 12.39 23.68
CA GLU A 24 41.94 12.15 22.24
C GLU A 24 40.62 11.67 21.59
N LEU A 25 40.39 12.05 20.33
CA LEU A 25 39.12 11.79 19.64
C LEU A 25 38.81 10.28 19.53
N SER A 26 39.83 9.47 19.27
CA SER A 26 39.74 8.00 19.22
C SER A 26 39.30 7.42 20.57
N THR A 27 39.90 7.87 21.66
CA THR A 27 39.57 7.46 23.03
C THR A 27 38.16 7.89 23.40
N MET A 28 37.80 9.15 23.11
CA MET A 28 36.46 9.68 23.32
C MET A 28 35.41 8.85 22.57
N TYR A 29 35.67 8.54 21.30
CA TYR A 29 34.77 7.73 20.47
C TYR A 29 34.52 6.36 21.12
N PHE A 30 35.59 5.67 21.52
CA PHE A 30 35.52 4.36 22.15
C PHE A 30 34.73 4.39 23.48
N LEU A 31 34.99 5.39 24.33
CA LEU A 31 34.29 5.56 25.59
C LEU A 31 32.79 5.81 25.39
N VAL A 32 32.44 6.71 24.46
CA VAL A 32 31.04 7.03 24.14
C VAL A 32 30.33 5.83 23.54
N LEU A 33 30.98 5.05 22.67
CA LEU A 33 30.44 3.82 22.12
C LEU A 33 30.12 2.80 23.22
N HIS A 34 31.09 2.50 24.09
CA HIS A 34 30.89 1.56 25.21
C HIS A 34 29.79 2.02 26.17
N TYR A 35 29.76 3.32 26.49
CA TYR A 35 28.71 3.90 27.30
C TYR A 35 27.33 3.73 26.64
N THR A 36 27.24 4.03 25.34
CA THR A 36 26.00 3.94 24.57
C THR A 36 25.46 2.52 24.55
N ILE A 37 26.30 1.51 24.29
CA ILE A 37 25.87 0.11 24.27
C ILE A 37 25.32 -0.30 25.64
N ARG A 38 26.00 0.08 26.72
CA ARG A 38 25.61 -0.29 28.08
C ARG A 38 24.35 0.43 28.56
N HIS A 39 24.17 1.69 28.16
CA HIS A 39 23.16 2.59 28.71
C HIS A 39 22.16 3.12 27.68
N PHE A 40 21.98 2.41 26.57
CA PHE A 40 21.09 2.85 25.50
C PHE A 40 19.64 3.07 25.97
N HIS A 41 19.14 2.18 26.83
CA HIS A 41 17.76 2.23 27.34
C HIS A 41 17.62 2.93 28.70
N ASP A 42 18.66 2.95 29.53
CA ASP A 42 18.64 3.48 30.90
C ASP A 42 19.62 4.64 31.10
N ASN A 43 19.77 5.50 30.09
CA ASN A 43 20.74 6.59 30.11
C ASN A 43 20.44 7.61 31.22
N ARG A 44 21.38 7.73 32.17
CA ARG A 44 21.29 8.65 33.31
C ARG A 44 21.67 10.09 32.98
N LEU A 45 22.33 10.32 31.84
CA LEU A 45 22.79 11.64 31.41
C LEU A 45 21.73 12.44 30.64
N VAL A 46 20.55 11.85 30.41
CA VAL A 46 19.44 12.50 29.67
C VAL A 46 19.01 13.81 30.32
N CYS A 47 19.15 13.97 31.64
CA CYS A 47 18.83 15.22 32.33
C CYS A 47 19.73 16.41 31.91
N LEU A 48 20.90 16.15 31.32
CA LEU A 48 21.79 17.16 30.76
C LEU A 48 21.50 17.46 29.28
N PHE A 49 20.74 16.60 28.61
CA PHE A 49 20.42 16.76 27.20
C PHE A 49 19.39 17.88 27.00
N LYS A 50 19.71 18.82 26.12
CA LYS A 50 18.79 19.88 25.69
C LYS A 50 18.48 19.70 24.20
N SER A 51 17.27 19.24 23.89
CA SER A 51 16.81 18.96 22.53
C SER A 51 16.92 20.18 21.60
N GLU A 52 16.63 21.38 22.09
CA GLU A 52 16.75 22.62 21.32
C GLU A 52 18.19 22.94 20.90
N LEU A 53 19.18 22.64 21.75
CA LEU A 53 20.60 22.87 21.42
C LEU A 53 21.05 21.89 20.32
N PHE A 54 20.65 20.63 20.45
CA PHE A 54 20.94 19.63 19.42
C PHE A 54 20.28 19.99 18.09
N ARG A 55 19.01 20.41 18.11
CA ARG A 55 18.30 20.87 16.92
C ARG A 55 19.01 22.05 16.26
N LYS A 56 19.33 23.10 17.02
CA LYS A 56 20.06 24.27 16.51
C LYS A 56 21.41 23.88 15.92
N PHE A 57 22.14 22.98 16.56
CA PHE A 57 23.43 22.48 16.06
C PHE A 57 23.28 21.80 14.70
N ILE A 58 22.25 20.97 14.52
CA ILE A 58 22.03 20.28 13.25
C ILE A 58 21.57 21.27 12.15
N GLU A 59 20.68 22.20 12.47
CA GLU A 59 20.16 23.19 11.53
C GLU A 59 21.25 24.17 11.05
N SER A 60 22.14 24.62 11.95
CA SER A 60 23.09 25.70 11.65
C SER A 60 24.39 25.25 11.00
N ASN A 61 24.85 24.03 11.27
CA ASN A 61 26.21 23.64 10.92
C ASN A 61 26.33 22.68 9.74
N HIS A 62 25.23 22.11 9.24
CA HIS A 62 25.22 20.83 8.53
C HIS A 62 25.95 19.74 9.34
N ILE A 63 25.38 18.55 9.45
CA ILE A 63 26.08 17.45 10.10
C ILE A 63 27.31 17.18 9.24
N ASN A 64 28.51 17.54 9.69
CA ASN A 64 29.74 17.23 8.98
C ASN A 64 30.70 16.56 9.96
N MET A 65 30.55 15.25 10.08
CA MET A 65 31.34 14.39 10.97
C MET A 65 32.80 14.23 10.51
N SER A 66 33.17 14.71 9.32
CA SER A 66 34.58 14.75 8.90
C SER A 66 35.39 15.84 9.61
N ASN A 67 34.70 16.84 10.19
CA ASN A 67 35.33 17.83 11.05
C ASN A 67 35.39 17.28 12.49
N GLU A 68 36.60 17.22 13.05
CA GLU A 68 36.84 16.64 14.38
C GLU A 68 36.05 17.32 15.50
N GLU A 69 35.96 18.66 15.50
CA GLU A 69 35.21 19.39 16.51
C GLU A 69 33.71 19.08 16.43
N LYS A 70 33.16 19.02 15.22
CA LYS A 70 31.76 18.63 15.01
C LYS A 70 31.51 17.19 15.41
N LEU A 71 32.45 16.27 15.14
CA LEU A 71 32.34 14.88 15.59
C LEU A 71 32.35 14.79 17.12
N ARG A 72 33.23 15.54 17.81
CA ARG A 72 33.22 15.62 19.29
C ARG A 72 31.86 16.09 19.80
N VAL A 73 31.31 17.17 19.24
CA VAL A 73 30.00 17.68 19.66
C VAL A 73 28.90 16.61 19.46
N ILE A 74 28.90 15.90 18.33
CA ILE A 74 27.96 14.81 18.07
C ILE A 74 28.13 13.67 19.07
N LEU A 75 29.36 13.25 19.37
CA LEU A 75 29.64 12.21 20.36
C LEU A 75 29.16 12.59 21.75
N ILE A 76 29.32 13.86 22.15
CA ILE A 76 28.76 14.37 23.41
C ILE A 76 27.23 14.24 23.39
N PHE A 77 26.57 14.70 22.32
CA PHE A 77 25.12 14.57 22.22
C PHE A 77 24.67 13.10 22.27
N ILE A 78 25.36 12.18 21.57
CA ILE A 78 25.09 10.74 21.64
C ILE A 78 25.22 10.24 23.08
N MET A 79 26.28 10.60 23.80
CA MET A 79 26.45 10.19 25.19
C MET A 79 25.32 10.72 26.09
N LEU A 80 24.88 11.97 25.88
CA LEU A 80 23.82 12.61 26.67
C LEU A 80 22.44 12.02 26.39
N ASN A 81 22.12 11.66 25.14
CA ASN A 81 20.88 10.99 24.79
C ASN A 81 21.03 10.19 23.49
N PRO A 82 21.49 8.93 23.56
CA PRO A 82 21.84 8.17 22.36
C PRO A 82 20.61 7.85 21.52
N LYS A 83 19.48 7.56 22.17
CA LYS A 83 18.22 7.24 21.49
C LYS A 83 17.75 8.41 20.65
N GLU A 84 17.56 9.59 21.25
CA GLU A 84 17.04 10.77 20.53
C GLU A 84 17.98 11.20 19.40
N VAL A 85 19.28 11.22 19.68
CA VAL A 85 20.30 11.72 18.73
C VAL A 85 20.46 10.77 17.55
N LEU A 86 20.63 9.47 17.80
CA LEU A 86 20.79 8.50 16.71
C LEU A 86 19.49 8.30 15.93
N THR A 87 18.31 8.33 16.58
CA THR A 87 17.02 8.31 15.87
C THR A 87 16.90 9.52 14.95
N THR A 88 17.29 10.72 15.41
CA THR A 88 17.28 11.93 14.58
C THR A 88 18.19 11.79 13.37
N VAL A 89 19.42 11.28 13.56
CA VAL A 89 20.34 11.06 12.44
C VAL A 89 19.78 10.06 11.44
N VAL A 90 19.19 8.95 11.89
CA VAL A 90 18.54 7.97 11.01
C VAL A 90 17.35 8.59 10.26
N ARG A 91 16.50 9.38 10.93
CA ARG A 91 15.36 10.07 10.29
C ARG A 91 15.80 11.06 9.20
N VAL A 92 16.89 11.79 9.45
CA VAL A 92 17.50 12.65 8.43
C VAL A 92 18.04 11.81 7.27
N ALA A 93 18.73 10.70 7.55
CA ALA A 93 19.35 9.85 6.54
C ALA A 93 18.33 9.14 5.63
N ILE A 94 17.19 8.67 6.18
CA ILE A 94 16.10 8.10 5.40
C ILE A 94 15.29 9.16 4.62
N GLY A 95 15.53 10.45 4.91
CA GLY A 95 14.88 11.56 4.22
C GLY A 95 13.48 11.90 4.72
N SER A 96 13.26 11.85 6.04
CA SER A 96 12.01 12.29 6.68
C SER A 96 11.62 13.70 6.26
N THR A 97 10.36 13.90 5.87
CA THR A 97 9.82 15.21 5.47
C THR A 97 9.30 16.06 6.62
N ASP A 98 9.38 15.57 7.87
CA ASP A 98 9.10 16.41 9.05
C ASP A 98 9.84 17.75 8.94
N ILE A 99 9.11 18.84 9.22
CA ILE A 99 9.58 20.23 9.15
C ILE A 99 10.88 20.41 9.95
N LYS A 100 11.05 19.66 11.05
CA LYS A 100 12.28 19.69 11.87
C LYS A 100 13.52 19.21 11.11
N TYR A 101 13.37 18.44 10.04
CA TYR A 101 14.46 17.76 9.37
C TYR A 101 14.67 18.13 7.89
N ARG A 102 13.71 18.84 7.29
CA ARG A 102 13.62 19.11 5.84
C ARG A 102 14.86 19.76 5.19
N ASN A 103 15.63 20.55 5.94
CA ASN A 103 16.80 21.28 5.43
C ASN A 103 18.14 20.66 5.85
N ILE A 104 18.11 19.49 6.49
CA ILE A 104 19.32 18.83 6.98
C ILE A 104 19.76 17.83 5.91
N ILE A 105 20.99 18.00 5.43
CA ILE A 105 21.61 17.07 4.49
C ILE A 105 22.71 16.33 5.25
N LEU A 106 22.67 15.01 5.17
CA LEU A 106 23.70 14.12 5.67
C LEU A 106 24.39 13.47 4.46
N SER A 107 25.71 13.65 4.35
CA SER A 107 26.49 13.02 3.29
C SER A 107 26.78 11.55 3.61
N ARG A 108 27.01 10.75 2.56
CA ARG A 108 27.26 9.30 2.69
C ARG A 108 28.49 8.99 3.54
N PHE A 109 29.52 9.82 3.44
CA PHE A 109 30.77 9.65 4.20
C PHE A 109 30.60 9.92 5.69
N GLU A 110 29.63 10.74 6.08
CA GLU A 110 29.38 11.05 7.50
C GLU A 110 28.82 9.85 8.26
N LEU A 111 28.00 9.02 7.61
CA LEU A 111 27.42 7.83 8.23
C LEU A 111 28.47 6.78 8.62
N ILE A 112 29.62 6.76 7.95
CA ILE A 112 30.73 5.86 8.27
C ILE A 112 31.24 6.11 9.69
N TYR A 113 31.24 7.36 10.16
CA TYR A 113 31.64 7.70 11.52
C TYR A 113 30.68 7.12 12.58
N LEU A 114 29.46 6.74 12.22
CA LEU A 114 28.51 6.09 13.13
C LEU A 114 28.41 4.58 12.95
N HIS A 115 29.23 3.99 12.08
CA HIS A 115 29.18 2.56 11.74
C HIS A 115 29.24 1.66 12.97
N ALA A 116 30.18 1.91 13.89
CA ALA A 116 30.34 1.10 15.09
C ALA A 116 29.13 1.21 16.04
N PHE A 117 28.49 2.37 16.10
CA PHE A 117 27.24 2.53 16.85
C PHE A 117 26.13 1.69 16.21
N PHE A 118 25.93 1.81 14.90
CA PHE A 118 24.84 1.13 14.20
C PHE A 118 24.94 -0.40 14.22
N THR A 119 26.16 -0.93 14.14
CA THR A 119 26.43 -2.39 14.16
C THR A 119 26.40 -3.01 15.55
N SER A 120 26.45 -2.18 16.60
CA SER A 120 26.46 -2.67 17.98
C SER A 120 25.17 -3.38 18.35
N LYS A 121 25.30 -4.53 19.03
CA LYS A 121 24.16 -5.33 19.50
C LYS A 121 23.54 -4.70 20.74
N LEU A 122 22.23 -4.48 20.70
CA LEU A 122 21.43 -4.09 21.87
C LEU A 122 20.92 -5.31 22.62
N ASN A 123 20.50 -6.33 21.88
CA ASN A 123 20.08 -7.62 22.42
C ASN A 123 20.30 -8.71 21.36
N ASP A 124 19.91 -9.94 21.69
CA ASP A 124 20.12 -11.11 20.81
C ASP A 124 19.46 -10.95 19.43
N GLN A 125 18.43 -10.11 19.31
CA GLN A 125 17.63 -9.98 18.09
C GLN A 125 17.93 -8.70 17.29
N ASN A 126 18.30 -7.60 17.95
CA ASN A 126 18.43 -6.28 17.34
C ASN A 126 19.80 -5.67 17.56
N ASP A 127 20.38 -5.16 16.48
CA ASP A 127 21.40 -4.11 16.55
C ASP A 127 20.73 -2.73 16.72
N ILE A 128 21.56 -1.72 17.02
CA ILE A 128 21.09 -0.34 17.21
C ILE A 128 20.38 0.15 15.95
N LEU A 129 20.92 -0.08 14.75
CA LEU A 129 20.29 0.39 13.52
C LEU A 129 18.89 -0.18 13.31
N SER A 130 18.72 -1.50 13.46
CA SER A 130 17.41 -2.16 13.32
C SER A 130 16.39 -1.62 14.34
N TYR A 131 16.85 -1.33 15.56
CA TYR A 131 16.01 -0.67 16.57
C TYR A 131 15.57 0.73 16.14
N LEU A 132 16.51 1.56 15.66
CA LEU A 132 16.23 2.93 15.23
C LEU A 132 15.32 2.98 14.00
N LEU A 133 15.53 2.07 13.04
CA LEU A 133 14.65 1.92 11.87
C LEU A 133 13.23 1.51 12.28
N LYS A 134 13.10 0.60 13.26
CA LYS A 134 11.80 0.24 13.83
C LYS A 134 11.13 1.43 14.55
N ASP A 135 11.90 2.20 15.31
CA ASP A 135 11.41 3.41 15.99
C ASP A 135 10.91 4.44 14.98
N ALA A 136 11.69 4.70 13.92
CA ALA A 136 11.30 5.57 12.82
C ALA A 136 10.00 5.09 12.16
N TRP A 137 9.89 3.82 11.77
CA TRP A 137 8.67 3.30 11.14
C TRP A 137 7.40 3.46 12.00
N LEU A 138 7.52 3.29 13.31
CA LEU A 138 6.37 3.30 14.22
C LEU A 138 5.98 4.71 14.68
N HIS A 139 6.94 5.63 14.82
CA HIS A 139 6.75 6.92 15.48
C HIS A 139 6.99 8.13 14.58
N ASP A 140 7.56 7.93 13.39
CA ASP A 140 7.64 8.97 12.36
C ASP A 140 6.41 8.87 11.45
N HIS A 141 5.52 9.86 11.56
CA HIS A 141 4.31 9.95 10.75
C HIS A 141 4.53 10.73 9.45
N SER A 142 5.74 11.24 9.20
CA SER A 142 6.07 11.95 7.98
C SER A 142 6.30 11.01 6.79
N THR A 143 6.32 11.57 5.58
CA THR A 143 6.73 10.83 4.39
C THR A 143 8.25 10.81 4.26
N TRP A 144 8.79 9.86 3.52
CA TRP A 144 10.22 9.75 3.26
C TRP A 144 10.55 10.10 1.81
N ASN A 145 11.68 10.76 1.61
CA ASN A 145 12.23 10.92 0.27
C ASN A 145 12.77 9.57 -0.23
N TYR A 146 12.09 9.00 -1.22
CA TYR A 146 12.43 7.70 -1.80
C TYR A 146 13.92 7.56 -2.17
N LYS A 147 14.51 8.58 -2.81
CA LYS A 147 15.91 8.51 -3.25
C LYS A 147 16.87 8.49 -2.06
N GLN A 148 16.62 9.32 -1.05
CA GLN A 148 17.45 9.33 0.17
C GLN A 148 17.34 8.01 0.92
N PHE A 149 16.12 7.49 1.09
CA PHE A 149 15.89 6.16 1.66
C PHE A 149 16.64 5.07 0.88
N GLU A 150 16.49 5.02 -0.45
CA GLU A 150 17.17 4.01 -1.28
C GLU A 150 18.69 4.09 -1.16
N TYR A 151 19.26 5.30 -1.18
CA TYR A 151 20.70 5.48 -1.00
C TYR A 151 21.17 5.05 0.38
N PHE A 152 20.49 5.47 1.45
CA PHE A 152 20.82 5.10 2.81
C PHE A 152 20.80 3.58 3.02
N MET A 153 19.75 2.90 2.56
CA MET A 153 19.62 1.45 2.69
C MET A 153 20.64 0.70 1.81
N SER A 154 20.96 1.23 0.63
CA SER A 154 22.01 0.65 -0.22
C SER A 154 23.40 0.80 0.38
N ASP A 155 23.71 1.97 0.97
CA ASP A 155 25.00 2.25 1.57
C ASP A 155 25.21 1.46 2.87
N THR A 156 24.16 1.31 3.68
CA THR A 156 24.22 0.46 4.89
C THR A 156 24.48 -1.01 4.54
N LEU A 157 23.93 -1.51 3.43
CA LEU A 157 24.25 -2.84 2.90
C LEU A 157 25.67 -2.93 2.33
N ALA A 158 26.11 -1.92 1.56
CA ALA A 158 27.43 -1.92 0.93
C ALA A 158 28.58 -1.85 1.96
N ASN A 159 28.35 -1.16 3.07
CA ASN A 159 29.31 -1.02 4.17
C ASN A 159 29.12 -2.09 5.27
N GLU A 160 28.31 -3.12 5.01
CA GLU A 160 28.04 -4.24 5.94
C GLU A 160 27.55 -3.79 7.33
N VAL A 161 26.88 -2.63 7.42
CA VAL A 161 26.25 -2.15 8.66
C VAL A 161 25.11 -3.06 9.06
N ILE A 162 24.37 -3.55 8.06
CA ILE A 162 23.32 -4.56 8.20
C ILE A 162 23.49 -5.60 7.09
N THR A 163 23.30 -6.88 7.42
CA THR A 163 23.31 -7.94 6.41
C THR A 163 21.97 -8.02 5.69
N LEU A 164 21.94 -8.59 4.48
CA LEU A 164 20.69 -8.79 3.73
C LEU A 164 19.65 -9.61 4.50
N ASP A 165 20.10 -10.66 5.20
CA ASP A 165 19.24 -11.50 6.05
C ASP A 165 18.67 -10.72 7.24
N ASN A 166 19.49 -9.92 7.93
CA ASN A 166 19.03 -9.10 9.05
C ASN A 166 18.08 -8.01 8.58
N LEU A 167 18.35 -7.39 7.43
CA LEU A 167 17.48 -6.37 6.86
C LEU A 167 16.07 -6.92 6.58
N LEU A 168 15.97 -8.09 5.94
CA LEU A 168 14.68 -8.70 5.67
C LEU A 168 13.99 -9.18 6.95
N ASN A 169 14.68 -9.95 7.79
CA ASN A 169 14.07 -10.58 8.95
C ASN A 169 13.74 -9.59 10.09
N ASN A 170 14.61 -8.60 10.34
CA ASN A 170 14.51 -7.73 11.52
C ASN A 170 13.94 -6.35 11.21
N VAL A 171 13.91 -5.93 9.95
CA VAL A 171 13.41 -4.60 9.55
C VAL A 171 12.19 -4.73 8.64
N TYR A 172 12.34 -5.29 7.43
CA TYR A 172 11.28 -5.23 6.43
C TYR A 172 10.07 -6.11 6.74
N ILE A 173 10.27 -7.37 7.17
CA ILE A 173 9.12 -8.22 7.54
C ILE A 173 8.35 -7.65 8.75
N PRO A 174 9.02 -7.17 9.82
CA PRO A 174 8.33 -6.46 10.90
C PRO A 174 7.53 -5.23 10.43
N TRP A 175 8.04 -4.45 9.48
CA TRP A 175 7.31 -3.31 8.91
C TRP A 175 6.03 -3.72 8.16
N LEU A 176 6.05 -4.85 7.44
CA LEU A 176 4.84 -5.41 6.82
C LEU A 176 3.81 -5.85 7.86
N THR A 177 4.26 -6.29 9.03
CA THR A 177 3.39 -6.78 10.12
C THR A 177 2.74 -5.63 10.91
N SER A 178 3.26 -4.41 10.83
CA SER A 178 2.73 -3.25 11.54
C SER A 178 1.36 -2.83 11.00
N ASP A 179 0.42 -2.53 11.90
CA ASP A 179 -0.89 -1.96 11.54
C ASP A 179 -0.78 -0.48 11.15
N VAL A 180 0.18 0.24 11.74
CA VAL A 180 0.44 1.65 11.46
C VAL A 180 1.52 1.76 10.38
N PHE A 181 1.22 2.46 9.30
CA PHE A 181 2.15 2.73 8.20
C PHE A 181 1.72 3.92 7.36
N ASN A 182 2.70 4.59 6.76
CA ASN A 182 2.49 5.58 5.70
C ASN A 182 2.58 4.88 4.34
N TYR A 183 1.61 5.11 3.44
CA TYR A 183 1.56 4.47 2.13
C TYR A 183 2.79 4.81 1.25
N SER A 184 3.27 6.05 1.29
CA SER A 184 4.46 6.49 0.54
C SER A 184 5.75 5.82 1.06
N ASN A 185 5.88 5.71 2.38
CA ASN A 185 7.03 5.05 3.00
C ASN A 185 7.01 3.55 2.67
N LEU A 186 5.84 2.92 2.76
CA LEU A 186 5.68 1.51 2.39
C LEU A 186 6.04 1.26 0.93
N LEU A 187 5.67 2.15 0.01
CA LEU A 187 6.05 2.03 -1.40
C LEU A 187 7.57 2.05 -1.56
N SER A 188 8.25 2.96 -0.87
CA SER A 188 9.71 3.04 -0.87
C SER A 188 10.36 1.75 -0.35
N VAL A 189 9.80 1.19 0.72
CA VAL A 189 10.24 -0.10 1.28
C VAL A 189 10.04 -1.24 0.29
N LEU A 190 8.88 -1.37 -0.33
CA LEU A 190 8.59 -2.44 -1.29
C LEU A 190 9.50 -2.35 -2.52
N ILE A 191 9.77 -1.16 -3.04
CA ILE A 191 10.69 -0.97 -4.17
C ILE A 191 12.10 -1.43 -3.80
N HIS A 192 12.63 -1.00 -2.65
CA HIS A 192 13.96 -1.42 -2.21
C HIS A 192 14.00 -2.92 -1.88
N MET A 193 12.96 -3.46 -1.25
CA MET A 193 12.84 -4.89 -0.94
C MET A 193 12.89 -5.72 -2.23
N TYR A 194 12.17 -5.31 -3.28
CA TYR A 194 12.25 -5.96 -4.59
C TYR A 194 13.69 -5.95 -5.15
N SER A 195 14.38 -4.80 -5.10
CA SER A 195 15.77 -4.67 -5.54
C SER A 195 16.71 -5.64 -4.79
N VAL A 196 16.58 -5.69 -3.47
CA VAL A 196 17.34 -6.60 -2.59
C VAL A 196 17.06 -8.06 -2.92
N LEU A 197 15.79 -8.46 -2.95
CA LEU A 197 15.39 -9.84 -3.23
C LEU A 197 15.82 -10.27 -4.62
N ARG A 198 15.76 -9.38 -5.62
CA ARG A 198 16.23 -9.66 -6.98
C ARG A 198 17.73 -9.94 -7.01
N LYS A 199 18.54 -9.21 -6.24
CA LYS A 199 19.98 -9.48 -6.09
C LYS A 199 20.22 -10.82 -5.39
N MET A 200 19.49 -11.10 -4.30
CA MET A 200 19.60 -12.34 -3.54
C MET A 200 19.24 -13.56 -4.39
N CYS A 201 18.12 -13.52 -5.11
CA CYS A 201 17.66 -14.64 -5.95
C CYS A 201 18.62 -14.94 -7.12
N LYS A 202 19.41 -13.96 -7.56
CA LYS A 202 20.45 -14.16 -8.59
C LYS A 202 21.74 -14.71 -8.03
N ALA A 203 22.01 -14.49 -6.75
CA ALA A 203 23.22 -14.99 -6.11
C ALA A 203 23.09 -16.51 -5.88
N LYS A 204 24.17 -17.25 -6.10
CA LYS A 204 24.23 -18.70 -5.82
C LYS A 204 24.37 -19.01 -4.31
N THR A 205 24.27 -17.99 -3.47
CA THR A 205 24.46 -18.09 -2.02
C THR A 205 23.14 -18.42 -1.34
N ARG A 206 23.18 -19.33 -0.36
CA ARG A 206 21.99 -19.67 0.44
C ARG A 206 21.81 -18.65 1.57
N TYR A 207 20.77 -17.83 1.47
CA TYR A 207 20.38 -16.86 2.48
C TYR A 207 19.50 -17.50 3.56
N LYS A 208 19.53 -16.95 4.78
CA LYS A 208 18.75 -17.42 5.95
C LYS A 208 17.44 -16.65 6.15
N THR A 209 16.97 -15.96 5.13
CA THR A 209 15.72 -15.20 5.16
C THR A 209 14.52 -16.13 5.36
N ASN A 210 13.58 -15.73 6.21
CA ASN A 210 12.32 -16.45 6.40
C ASN A 210 11.32 -16.12 5.28
N TYR A 211 11.51 -16.74 4.11
CA TYR A 211 10.69 -16.48 2.91
C TYR A 211 9.21 -16.79 3.12
N VAL A 212 8.89 -17.84 3.88
CA VAL A 212 7.50 -18.21 4.19
C VAL A 212 6.82 -17.08 4.97
N PHE A 213 7.48 -16.59 6.02
CA PHE A 213 6.94 -15.51 6.83
C PHE A 213 6.83 -14.21 6.02
N LEU A 214 7.81 -13.91 5.15
CA LEU A 214 7.75 -12.79 4.22
C LEU A 214 6.52 -12.87 3.30
N ILE A 215 6.31 -14.00 2.63
CA ILE A 215 5.16 -14.22 1.72
C ILE A 215 3.85 -14.03 2.48
N VAL A 216 3.73 -14.66 3.65
CA VAL A 216 2.52 -14.57 4.49
C VAL A 216 2.24 -13.12 4.90
N GLN A 217 3.25 -12.39 5.39
CA GLN A 217 3.06 -11.00 5.82
C GLN A 217 2.78 -10.07 4.65
N LEU A 218 3.42 -10.29 3.50
CA LEU A 218 3.17 -9.48 2.30
C LEU A 218 1.73 -9.60 1.83
N ILE A 219 1.18 -10.81 1.78
CA ILE A 219 -0.21 -11.04 1.32
C ILE A 219 -1.21 -10.49 2.34
N LYS A 220 -0.97 -10.69 3.64
CA LYS A 220 -1.77 -10.05 4.68
C LYS A 220 -1.76 -8.52 4.53
N LYS A 221 -0.59 -7.95 4.26
CA LYS A 221 -0.43 -6.51 4.06
C LYS A 221 -1.17 -6.02 2.81
N MET A 222 -1.09 -6.75 1.69
CA MET A 222 -1.87 -6.48 0.48
C MET A 222 -3.37 -6.46 0.77
N SER A 223 -3.87 -7.45 1.50
CA SER A 223 -5.29 -7.52 1.91
C SER A 223 -5.69 -6.31 2.77
N THR A 224 -4.85 -5.88 3.71
CA THR A 224 -5.10 -4.68 4.52
C THR A 224 -5.09 -3.40 3.69
N ILE A 225 -4.15 -3.28 2.74
CA ILE A 225 -4.07 -2.13 1.82
C ILE A 225 -5.32 -2.05 0.95
N ARG A 226 -5.81 -3.19 0.45
CA ARG A 226 -6.97 -3.28 -0.45
C ARG A 226 -8.26 -2.82 0.21
N ARG A 227 -8.44 -3.11 1.49
CA ARG A 227 -9.57 -2.62 2.31
C ARG A 227 -9.60 -1.09 2.48
N CYS A 228 -8.57 -0.40 1.97
CA CYS A 228 -8.42 1.02 1.67
C CYS A 228 -9.16 2.01 2.56
N ASN A 229 -8.42 2.92 3.18
CA ASN A 229 -9.02 4.11 3.77
C ASN A 229 -9.66 4.96 2.66
N PRO A 230 -10.92 5.39 2.77
CA PRO A 230 -11.57 6.27 1.78
C PRO A 230 -10.79 7.57 1.49
N ARG A 231 -9.85 7.95 2.35
CA ARG A 231 -8.95 9.10 2.16
C ARG A 231 -7.72 8.81 1.29
N CYS A 232 -7.43 7.55 0.96
CA CYS A 232 -6.28 7.17 0.16
C CYS A 232 -6.69 6.95 -1.30
N LEU A 233 -5.98 7.57 -2.24
CA LEU A 233 -6.22 7.42 -3.67
C LEU A 233 -5.97 5.98 -4.13
N ARG A 234 -6.83 5.47 -5.01
CA ARG A 234 -6.70 4.14 -5.65
C ARG A 234 -5.41 4.03 -6.45
N ASN A 235 -4.93 5.10 -7.10
CA ASN A 235 -3.63 5.06 -7.80
C ASN A 235 -2.48 4.64 -6.86
N ILE A 236 -2.42 5.19 -5.63
CA ILE A 236 -1.40 4.82 -4.62
C ILE A 236 -1.56 3.36 -4.17
N VAL A 237 -2.80 2.91 -3.98
CA VAL A 237 -3.13 1.52 -3.63
C VAL A 237 -2.67 0.57 -4.74
N ASN A 238 -2.91 0.91 -6.00
CA ASN A 238 -2.51 0.13 -7.17
C ASN A 238 -0.99 -0.02 -7.22
N ASP A 239 -0.24 1.08 -7.08
CA ASP A 239 1.23 1.05 -7.06
C ASP A 239 1.78 0.09 -5.99
N LEU A 240 1.21 0.13 -4.79
CA LEU A 240 1.62 -0.74 -3.69
C LEU A 240 1.33 -2.21 -3.97
N LEU A 241 0.12 -2.51 -4.43
CA LEU A 241 -0.31 -3.88 -4.74
C LEU A 241 0.48 -4.45 -5.93
N ASP A 242 0.79 -3.63 -6.93
CA ASP A 242 1.62 -4.03 -8.08
C ASP A 242 3.05 -4.35 -7.64
N ARG A 243 3.66 -3.50 -6.80
CA ARG A 243 5.00 -3.79 -6.25
C ARG A 243 5.02 -5.03 -5.37
N ALA A 244 4.02 -5.22 -4.52
CA ALA A 244 3.89 -6.43 -3.71
C ALA A 244 3.71 -7.68 -4.59
N THR A 245 2.89 -7.60 -5.64
CA THR A 245 2.69 -8.67 -6.62
C THR A 245 3.98 -9.00 -7.36
N MET A 246 4.78 -8.00 -7.74
CA MET A 246 6.10 -8.22 -8.36
C MET A 246 7.05 -8.99 -7.43
N ILE A 247 7.05 -8.69 -6.14
CA ILE A 247 7.84 -9.40 -5.14
C ILE A 247 7.37 -10.85 -5.02
N LEU A 248 6.06 -11.09 -4.88
CA LEU A 248 5.51 -12.45 -4.80
C LEU A 248 5.86 -13.26 -6.05
N ASN A 249 5.65 -12.69 -7.24
CA ASN A 249 6.01 -13.33 -8.51
C ASN A 249 7.51 -13.69 -8.56
N LEU A 250 8.38 -12.82 -8.06
CA LEU A 250 9.82 -13.07 -7.98
C LEU A 250 10.13 -14.27 -7.07
N LEU A 251 9.57 -14.29 -5.86
CA LEU A 251 9.79 -15.35 -4.86
C LEU A 251 9.27 -16.70 -5.36
N PHE A 252 8.07 -16.74 -5.94
CA PHE A 252 7.50 -17.97 -6.51
C PHE A 252 8.23 -18.42 -7.78
N ALA A 253 8.82 -17.51 -8.55
CA ALA A 253 9.61 -17.90 -9.74
C ALA A 253 10.97 -18.52 -9.38
N THR A 254 11.50 -18.22 -8.20
CA THR A 254 12.84 -18.66 -7.78
C THR A 254 12.80 -19.89 -6.88
N ASN A 255 11.62 -20.46 -6.63
CA ASN A 255 11.40 -21.68 -5.81
C ASN A 255 12.10 -21.61 -4.44
N VAL A 256 12.01 -20.46 -3.76
CA VAL A 256 12.62 -20.27 -2.43
C VAL A 256 11.89 -21.02 -1.31
N THR A 257 10.70 -21.56 -1.57
CA THR A 257 9.87 -22.33 -0.64
C THR A 257 9.74 -23.78 -1.09
N ASP A 258 9.59 -24.70 -0.13
CA ASP A 258 9.30 -26.11 -0.40
C ASP A 258 7.78 -26.42 -0.39
N LEU A 259 7.42 -27.69 -0.62
CA LEU A 259 6.03 -28.13 -0.61
C LEU A 259 5.36 -28.00 0.77
N ASN A 260 6.08 -28.22 1.87
CA ASN A 260 5.54 -28.10 3.23
C ASN A 260 5.27 -26.64 3.60
N ASP A 261 6.04 -25.72 3.04
CA ASP A 261 5.85 -24.29 3.18
C ASP A 261 4.60 -23.80 2.45
N HIS A 262 4.25 -24.40 1.31
CA HIS A 262 3.00 -24.09 0.60
C HIS A 262 1.76 -24.34 1.46
N ASP A 263 1.71 -25.42 2.24
CA ASP A 263 0.58 -25.68 3.15
C ASP A 263 0.42 -24.59 4.21
N LYS A 264 1.54 -24.03 4.72
CA LYS A 264 1.50 -22.91 5.67
C LYS A 264 0.98 -21.64 5.02
N ILE A 265 1.36 -21.40 3.76
CA ILE A 265 0.93 -20.26 2.97
C ILE A 265 -0.56 -20.37 2.63
N ILE A 266 -1.06 -21.54 2.24
CA ILE A 266 -2.48 -21.71 1.87
C ILE A 266 -3.42 -21.49 3.06
N LYS A 267 -2.97 -21.75 4.30
CA LYS A 267 -3.77 -21.54 5.52
C LYS A 267 -4.24 -20.09 5.73
N ILE A 268 -3.58 -19.10 5.13
CA ILE A 268 -4.03 -17.70 5.24
C ILE A 268 -5.20 -17.35 4.31
N ASN A 269 -5.65 -18.27 3.44
CA ASN A 269 -6.79 -18.10 2.52
C ASN A 269 -8.12 -17.76 3.20
N ASN A 270 -8.25 -17.90 4.52
CA ASN A 270 -9.45 -17.50 5.25
C ASN A 270 -9.35 -16.09 5.86
N ILE A 271 -8.17 -15.48 5.84
CA ILE A 271 -7.86 -14.24 6.55
C ILE A 271 -7.72 -13.06 5.57
N VAL A 272 -7.21 -13.34 4.37
CA VAL A 272 -6.94 -12.34 3.33
C VAL A 272 -8.14 -12.10 2.41
N GLU A 273 -8.12 -11.06 1.60
CA GLU A 273 -9.16 -10.81 0.57
C GLU A 273 -9.21 -11.99 -0.43
N PRO A 274 -10.40 -12.37 -0.93
CA PRO A 274 -10.52 -13.42 -1.95
C PRO A 274 -9.67 -13.14 -3.21
N ILE A 275 -9.52 -11.87 -3.59
CA ILE A 275 -8.70 -11.46 -4.75
C ILE A 275 -7.23 -11.88 -4.58
N ASP A 276 -6.68 -11.75 -3.37
CA ASP A 276 -5.25 -12.01 -3.13
C ASP A 276 -4.92 -13.52 -3.17
N GLN A 277 -5.92 -14.41 -3.13
CA GLN A 277 -5.73 -15.86 -3.22
C GLN A 277 -5.28 -16.31 -4.61
N VAL A 278 -5.57 -15.52 -5.64
CA VAL A 278 -5.11 -15.75 -7.01
C VAL A 278 -3.58 -15.84 -7.07
N LEU A 279 -2.91 -15.16 -6.14
CA LEU A 279 -1.46 -15.11 -6.02
C LEU A 279 -0.87 -16.31 -5.27
N LEU A 280 -1.71 -17.17 -4.68
CA LEU A 280 -1.30 -18.27 -3.79
C LEU A 280 -1.26 -19.66 -4.44
N MET A 281 -1.70 -19.80 -5.70
CA MET A 281 -1.74 -21.10 -6.37
C MET A 281 -0.36 -21.58 -6.86
N PRO A 282 0.05 -22.84 -6.60
CA PRO A 282 1.33 -23.38 -7.05
C PRO A 282 1.42 -23.49 -8.58
N ARG A 283 2.55 -23.06 -9.14
CA ARG A 283 2.94 -23.15 -10.57
C ARG A 283 3.10 -24.58 -11.13
N SER A 284 2.70 -25.62 -10.41
CA SER A 284 2.75 -27.01 -10.92
C SER A 284 1.92 -27.23 -12.19
N GLN A 285 1.10 -26.25 -12.57
CA GLN A 285 0.48 -26.14 -13.88
C GLN A 285 1.05 -24.90 -14.58
N THR A 286 1.59 -25.11 -15.78
CA THR A 286 2.29 -24.12 -16.62
C THR A 286 1.43 -22.95 -17.10
N MET A 287 0.15 -22.90 -16.70
CA MET A 287 -0.73 -21.76 -16.91
C MET A 287 -1.69 -21.61 -15.73
N LEU A 288 -1.93 -20.33 -15.41
CA LEU A 288 -2.95 -19.78 -14.51
C LEU A 288 -2.52 -19.60 -13.04
N ARG A 289 -2.34 -18.32 -12.69
CA ARG A 289 -2.76 -17.77 -11.39
C ARG A 289 -4.19 -18.26 -11.07
N GLY A 290 -4.62 -18.24 -9.82
CA GLY A 290 -6.01 -18.60 -9.49
C GLY A 290 -7.03 -17.89 -10.41
N THR A 291 -8.09 -18.57 -10.78
CA THR A 291 -9.09 -18.07 -11.73
C THR A 291 -10.07 -17.12 -11.04
N VAL A 292 -10.80 -16.30 -11.80
CA VAL A 292 -11.94 -15.53 -11.27
C VAL A 292 -12.96 -16.47 -10.62
N HIS A 293 -13.11 -17.68 -11.15
CA HIS A 293 -13.96 -18.69 -10.55
C HIS A 293 -13.53 -19.02 -9.12
N ASP A 294 -12.24 -19.22 -8.87
CA ASP A 294 -11.70 -19.49 -7.52
C ASP A 294 -11.97 -18.32 -6.56
N VAL A 295 -11.80 -17.08 -7.05
CA VAL A 295 -12.10 -15.86 -6.29
C VAL A 295 -13.57 -15.82 -5.88
N ILE A 296 -14.48 -16.00 -6.83
CA ILE A 296 -15.93 -15.94 -6.59
C ILE A 296 -16.40 -17.09 -5.70
N GLN A 297 -15.88 -18.31 -5.88
CA GLN A 297 -16.19 -19.42 -4.99
C GLN A 297 -15.77 -19.14 -3.54
N ASN A 298 -14.64 -18.47 -3.33
CA ASN A 298 -14.23 -18.10 -1.98
C ASN A 298 -15.16 -17.05 -1.36
N TYR A 299 -15.54 -16.02 -2.14
CA TYR A 299 -16.57 -15.06 -1.72
C TYR A 299 -17.87 -15.77 -1.35
N GLU A 300 -18.36 -16.68 -2.20
CA GLU A 300 -19.59 -17.44 -1.97
C GLU A 300 -19.50 -18.27 -0.69
N ARG A 301 -18.41 -19.01 -0.49
CA ARG A 301 -18.20 -19.82 0.72
C ARG A 301 -18.28 -18.97 1.99
N ARG A 302 -17.57 -17.84 2.03
CA ARG A 302 -17.56 -16.95 3.20
C ARG A 302 -18.92 -16.31 3.43
N CYS A 303 -19.53 -15.75 2.39
CA CYS A 303 -20.81 -15.06 2.50
C CYS A 303 -21.95 -16.02 2.86
N LEU A 304 -21.97 -17.22 2.28
CA LEU A 304 -22.97 -18.25 2.58
C LEU A 304 -22.90 -18.71 4.04
N THR A 305 -21.68 -18.91 4.56
CA THR A 305 -21.46 -19.29 5.97
C THR A 305 -22.07 -18.25 6.92
N VAL A 306 -21.81 -16.98 6.66
CA VAL A 306 -22.34 -15.85 7.45
C VAL A 306 -23.85 -15.76 7.30
N TYR A 307 -24.35 -15.82 6.07
CA TYR A 307 -25.76 -15.75 5.73
C TYR A 307 -26.58 -16.84 6.44
N GLN A 308 -26.11 -18.09 6.42
CA GLN A 308 -26.75 -19.22 7.10
C GLN A 308 -26.76 -19.04 8.61
N LYS A 309 -25.65 -18.58 9.20
CA LYS A 309 -25.54 -18.34 10.64
C LYS A 309 -26.56 -17.30 11.12
N TYR A 310 -26.70 -16.17 10.43
CA TYR A 310 -27.66 -15.13 10.81
C TYR A 310 -29.12 -15.55 10.61
N ARG A 311 -29.43 -16.41 9.63
CA ARG A 311 -30.80 -16.95 9.45
C ARG A 311 -31.19 -18.01 10.47
N ALA A 312 -30.22 -18.76 11.00
CA ALA A 312 -30.48 -19.81 11.98
C ALA A 312 -30.67 -19.25 13.41
N ASP A 313 -30.06 -18.12 13.73
CA ASP A 313 -29.99 -17.56 15.08
C ASP A 313 -31.09 -16.51 15.33
N SER A 314 -32.32 -16.98 15.55
CA SER A 314 -33.53 -16.14 15.75
C SER A 314 -33.51 -15.22 16.98
N HIS A 315 -32.51 -15.36 17.86
CA HIS A 315 -32.35 -14.55 19.07
C HIS A 315 -31.38 -13.37 18.88
N ASN A 316 -30.69 -13.29 17.74
CA ASN A 316 -29.66 -12.30 17.49
C ASN A 316 -30.28 -11.04 16.86
N LYS A 317 -30.75 -10.09 17.69
CA LYS A 317 -31.30 -8.79 17.28
C LYS A 317 -30.21 -7.82 16.78
N SER A 318 -29.36 -8.25 15.86
CA SER A 318 -28.42 -7.36 15.18
C SER A 318 -29.09 -6.75 13.95
N GLU A 319 -28.71 -5.53 13.54
CA GLU A 319 -29.19 -4.86 12.32
C GLU A 319 -29.04 -5.71 11.04
N LEU A 320 -28.13 -6.70 11.06
CA LEU A 320 -27.93 -7.64 9.95
C LEU A 320 -28.97 -8.75 9.88
N HIS A 321 -29.65 -9.08 10.97
CA HIS A 321 -30.66 -10.12 10.97
C HIS A 321 -31.82 -9.74 10.04
N ASP A 322 -32.32 -8.50 10.18
CA ASP A 322 -33.38 -7.97 9.31
C ASP A 322 -32.91 -7.82 7.86
N TYR A 323 -31.65 -7.39 7.66
CA TYR A 323 -31.06 -7.29 6.33
C TYR A 323 -30.94 -8.65 5.62
N VAL A 324 -30.38 -9.67 6.27
CA VAL A 324 -30.17 -11.03 5.72
C VAL A 324 -31.49 -11.74 5.36
N HIS A 325 -32.58 -11.41 6.06
CA HIS A 325 -33.91 -11.92 5.71
C HIS A 325 -34.55 -11.18 4.52
N SER A 326 -34.24 -9.89 4.33
CA SER A 326 -34.72 -9.10 3.19
C SER A 326 -33.85 -9.22 1.92
N PHE A 327 -32.59 -9.63 2.06
CA PHE A 327 -31.58 -9.66 1.01
C PHE A 327 -31.37 -11.06 0.40
N LYS A 328 -31.18 -11.10 -0.92
CA LYS A 328 -30.74 -12.29 -1.65
C LYS A 328 -29.28 -12.09 -2.06
N LEU A 329 -28.39 -12.91 -1.51
CA LEU A 329 -27.00 -12.95 -1.94
C LEU A 329 -26.96 -13.37 -3.42
N ASP A 330 -26.44 -12.50 -4.28
CA ASP A 330 -26.24 -12.77 -5.70
C ASP A 330 -24.75 -12.67 -6.07
N LYS A 331 -24.38 -13.38 -7.14
CA LYS A 331 -23.01 -13.35 -7.69
C LYS A 331 -22.63 -11.94 -8.19
N ARG A 332 -23.63 -11.11 -8.50
CA ARG A 332 -23.46 -9.75 -8.99
C ARG A 332 -22.87 -8.84 -7.93
N ALA A 333 -23.33 -8.93 -6.69
CA ALA A 333 -22.76 -8.21 -5.54
C ALA A 333 -21.31 -8.62 -5.28
N LEU A 334 -20.98 -9.91 -5.46
CA LEU A 334 -19.61 -10.41 -5.32
C LEU A 334 -18.70 -9.85 -6.41
N LEU A 335 -19.15 -9.86 -7.67
CA LEU A 335 -18.42 -9.26 -8.79
C LEU A 335 -18.24 -7.75 -8.60
N ARG A 336 -19.26 -7.05 -8.12
CA ARG A 336 -19.18 -5.61 -7.83
C ARG A 336 -18.15 -5.32 -6.74
N HIS A 337 -18.15 -6.07 -5.64
CA HIS A 337 -17.12 -5.98 -4.60
C HIS A 337 -15.73 -6.26 -5.18
N MET A 338 -15.59 -7.30 -6.00
CA MET A 338 -14.33 -7.64 -6.65
C MET A 338 -13.80 -6.49 -7.51
N MET A 339 -14.63 -5.88 -8.34
CA MET A 339 -14.26 -4.75 -9.19
C MET A 339 -13.89 -3.50 -8.37
N LEU A 340 -14.62 -3.22 -7.29
CA LEU A 340 -14.36 -2.09 -6.38
C LEU A 340 -13.06 -2.24 -5.58
N HIS A 341 -12.51 -3.45 -5.49
CA HIS A 341 -11.32 -3.76 -4.70
C HIS A 341 -10.11 -4.13 -5.55
N ALA A 342 -10.30 -4.59 -6.79
CA ALA A 342 -9.22 -4.93 -7.72
C ALA A 342 -8.33 -3.73 -8.06
N THR A 343 -7.06 -3.96 -8.38
CA THR A 343 -6.25 -2.98 -9.12
C THR A 343 -6.74 -2.87 -10.56
N GLU A 344 -6.31 -1.84 -11.30
CA GLU A 344 -6.68 -1.69 -12.71
C GLU A 344 -6.22 -2.90 -13.54
N GLU A 345 -5.01 -3.40 -13.27
CA GLU A 345 -4.48 -4.58 -13.94
C GLU A 345 -5.24 -5.86 -13.59
N GLU A 346 -5.57 -6.06 -12.31
CA GLU A 346 -6.40 -7.18 -11.86
C GLU A 346 -7.80 -7.12 -12.47
N TYR A 347 -8.43 -5.94 -12.47
CA TYR A 347 -9.75 -5.73 -13.08
C TYR A 347 -9.76 -6.18 -14.53
N LYS A 348 -8.78 -5.73 -15.34
CA LYS A 348 -8.70 -6.10 -16.76
C LYS A 348 -8.58 -7.60 -16.95
N ASN A 349 -7.68 -8.23 -16.20
CA ASN A 349 -7.47 -9.67 -16.27
C ASN A 349 -8.75 -10.44 -15.88
N PHE A 350 -9.42 -10.03 -14.80
CA PHE A 350 -10.66 -10.64 -14.37
C PHE A 350 -11.80 -10.42 -15.37
N ALA A 351 -11.96 -9.21 -15.90
CA ALA A 351 -12.99 -8.89 -16.87
C ALA A 351 -12.83 -9.69 -18.17
N ILE A 352 -11.59 -9.87 -18.65
CA ILE A 352 -11.27 -10.74 -19.79
C ILE A 352 -11.62 -12.18 -19.48
N GLU A 353 -11.18 -12.72 -18.35
CA GLU A 353 -11.43 -14.12 -17.99
C GLU A 353 -12.94 -14.39 -17.85
N ILE A 354 -13.67 -13.51 -17.16
CA ILE A 354 -15.13 -13.54 -17.04
C ILE A 354 -15.79 -13.59 -18.43
N THR A 355 -15.35 -12.73 -19.34
CA THR A 355 -15.98 -12.57 -20.65
C THR A 355 -15.66 -13.74 -21.58
N MET A 356 -14.40 -14.17 -21.64
CA MET A 356 -13.92 -15.14 -22.63
C MET A 356 -13.98 -16.59 -22.17
N ALA A 357 -13.80 -16.86 -20.86
CA ALA A 357 -13.61 -18.21 -20.34
C ALA A 357 -14.67 -18.63 -19.31
N SER A 358 -15.13 -17.70 -18.46
CA SER A 358 -15.91 -18.03 -17.26
C SER A 358 -17.39 -17.65 -17.35
N TRP A 359 -17.88 -17.14 -18.49
CA TRP A 359 -19.26 -16.65 -18.64
C TRP A 359 -20.34 -17.69 -18.33
N ALA A 360 -20.09 -18.98 -18.64
CA ALA A 360 -21.02 -20.06 -18.35
C ALA A 360 -21.20 -20.29 -16.84
N TYR A 361 -20.16 -20.05 -16.03
CA TYR A 361 -20.23 -20.16 -14.56
C TYR A 361 -21.22 -19.16 -13.95
N PHE A 362 -21.36 -18.00 -14.58
CA PHE A 362 -22.30 -16.96 -14.18
C PHE A 362 -23.70 -17.15 -14.76
N GLY A 363 -23.94 -18.23 -15.51
CA GLY A 363 -25.22 -18.53 -16.15
C GLY A 363 -25.55 -17.62 -17.33
N TRP A 364 -24.55 -16.96 -17.92
CA TRP A 364 -24.75 -16.08 -19.06
C TRP A 364 -24.78 -16.88 -20.37
N LYS A 365 -25.55 -16.41 -21.35
CA LYS A 365 -25.85 -17.19 -22.56
C LYS A 365 -24.64 -17.35 -23.48
N ASN A 366 -23.81 -16.32 -23.58
CA ASN A 366 -22.67 -16.26 -24.48
C ASN A 366 -21.71 -15.14 -24.05
N GLU A 367 -20.55 -15.10 -24.68
CA GLU A 367 -19.50 -14.10 -24.46
C GLU A 367 -20.00 -12.65 -24.62
N MET A 368 -20.84 -12.34 -25.62
CA MET A 368 -21.37 -10.98 -25.80
C MET A 368 -22.30 -10.55 -24.65
N THR A 369 -23.07 -11.50 -24.11
CA THR A 369 -23.89 -11.26 -22.92
C THR A 369 -23.01 -11.05 -21.70
N ALA A 370 -21.90 -11.79 -21.60
CA ALA A 370 -20.91 -11.61 -20.54
C ALA A 370 -20.26 -10.23 -20.59
N TYR A 371 -19.83 -9.80 -21.77
CA TYR A 371 -19.29 -8.45 -22.01
C TYR A 371 -20.26 -7.36 -21.54
N LYS A 372 -21.54 -7.43 -21.97
CA LYS A 372 -22.58 -6.49 -21.52
C LYS A 372 -22.76 -6.50 -20.01
N ASN A 373 -22.75 -7.68 -19.39
CA ASN A 373 -22.90 -7.81 -17.94
C ASN A 373 -21.69 -7.27 -17.18
N VAL A 374 -20.46 -7.46 -17.68
CA VAL A 374 -19.26 -6.86 -17.10
C VAL A 374 -19.37 -5.34 -17.11
N LEU A 375 -19.68 -4.74 -18.28
CA LEU A 375 -19.89 -3.29 -18.40
C LEU A 375 -20.95 -2.81 -17.41
N HIS A 376 -22.10 -3.47 -17.37
CA HIS A 376 -23.22 -3.09 -16.51
C HIS A 376 -22.88 -3.18 -15.01
N ILE A 377 -22.16 -4.21 -14.56
CA ILE A 377 -21.74 -4.35 -13.15
C ILE A 377 -20.68 -3.30 -12.80
N THR A 378 -19.76 -3.00 -13.72
CA THR A 378 -18.79 -1.92 -13.54
C THR A 378 -19.48 -0.56 -13.44
N THR A 379 -20.50 -0.30 -14.26
CA THR A 379 -21.34 0.90 -14.15
C THR A 379 -22.00 1.01 -12.79
N GLU A 380 -22.50 -0.09 -12.22
CA GLU A 380 -23.03 -0.07 -10.84
C GLU A 380 -21.96 0.24 -9.79
N ALA A 381 -20.77 -0.33 -9.94
CA ALA A 381 -19.64 -0.03 -9.07
C ALA A 381 -19.25 1.47 -9.15
N MET A 382 -19.23 2.04 -10.36
CA MET A 382 -19.01 3.48 -10.58
C MET A 382 -20.09 4.33 -9.90
N LYS A 383 -21.37 3.96 -10.01
CA LYS A 383 -22.47 4.67 -9.33
C LYS A 383 -22.29 4.66 -7.81
N LEU A 384 -21.91 3.53 -7.22
CA LEU A 384 -21.61 3.46 -5.79
C LEU A 384 -20.45 4.39 -5.40
N ALA A 385 -19.36 4.37 -6.17
CA ALA A 385 -18.21 5.23 -5.94
C ALA A 385 -18.55 6.73 -6.00
N LEU A 386 -19.39 7.12 -6.97
CA LEU A 386 -19.83 8.52 -7.13
C LEU A 386 -20.76 8.99 -6.02
N MET A 387 -21.70 8.14 -5.57
CA MET A 387 -22.71 8.53 -4.59
C MET A 387 -22.24 8.41 -3.13
N PHE A 388 -21.29 7.52 -2.84
CA PHE A 388 -20.82 7.23 -1.48
C PHE A 388 -19.34 7.57 -1.30
N THR A 389 -18.98 8.84 -1.49
CA THR A 389 -17.60 9.35 -1.36
C THR A 389 -16.99 9.22 0.03
N ASN A 390 -17.81 8.98 1.07
CA ASN A 390 -17.32 8.66 2.41
C ASN A 390 -16.88 7.18 2.55
N THR A 391 -17.30 6.31 1.63
CA THR A 391 -17.00 4.86 1.64
C THR A 391 -15.89 4.51 0.65
N PHE A 392 -15.84 5.20 -0.48
CA PHE A 392 -14.88 4.91 -1.55
C PHE A 392 -13.91 6.08 -1.76
N PRO A 393 -12.65 5.81 -2.11
CA PRO A 393 -11.71 6.85 -2.53
C PRO A 393 -12.24 7.74 -3.64
N LYS A 394 -11.86 9.02 -3.60
CA LYS A 394 -12.33 10.06 -4.54
C LYS A 394 -12.05 9.73 -6.01
N ASP A 395 -10.96 9.01 -6.31
CA ASP A 395 -10.52 8.62 -7.65
C ASP A 395 -11.06 7.24 -8.08
N THR A 396 -11.87 6.56 -7.25
CA THR A 396 -12.40 5.21 -7.57
C THR A 396 -13.21 5.20 -8.85
N PHE A 397 -14.01 6.24 -9.10
CA PHE A 397 -14.78 6.37 -10.34
C PHE A 397 -13.86 6.43 -11.56
N VAL A 398 -12.85 7.31 -11.53
CA VAL A 398 -11.91 7.53 -12.62
C VAL A 398 -11.08 6.27 -12.88
N SER A 399 -10.57 5.62 -11.83
CA SER A 399 -9.81 4.38 -11.95
C SER A 399 -10.65 3.23 -12.55
N LEU A 400 -11.93 3.10 -12.17
CA LEU A 400 -12.84 2.13 -12.79
C LEU A 400 -13.13 2.47 -14.26
N LEU A 401 -13.26 3.76 -14.60
CA LEU A 401 -13.51 4.21 -15.97
C LEU A 401 -12.33 3.88 -16.89
N ARG A 402 -11.12 4.21 -16.43
CA ARG A 402 -9.87 3.85 -17.10
C ARG A 402 -9.77 2.33 -17.29
N SER A 403 -10.01 1.57 -16.23
CA SER A 403 -9.95 0.09 -16.26
C SER A 403 -10.98 -0.51 -17.22
N LEU A 404 -12.20 0.06 -17.27
CA LEU A 404 -13.26 -0.37 -18.19
C LEU A 404 -12.87 -0.20 -19.65
N VAL A 405 -12.33 0.96 -20.01
CA VAL A 405 -11.91 1.26 -21.39
C VAL A 405 -10.71 0.41 -21.79
N GLN A 406 -9.71 0.26 -20.91
CA GLN A 406 -8.57 -0.61 -21.16
C GLN A 406 -8.97 -2.09 -21.30
N PHE A 407 -9.99 -2.55 -20.56
CA PHE A 407 -10.57 -3.88 -20.76
C PHE A 407 -11.16 -4.04 -22.17
N CYS A 408 -11.97 -3.08 -22.62
CA CYS A 408 -12.56 -3.10 -23.96
C CYS A 408 -11.47 -3.12 -25.04
N GLN A 409 -10.44 -2.31 -24.88
CA GLN A 409 -9.27 -2.29 -25.76
C GLN A 409 -8.59 -3.67 -25.82
N LEU A 410 -8.29 -4.27 -24.67
CA LEU A 410 -7.64 -5.57 -24.60
C LEU A 410 -8.50 -6.67 -25.24
N LEU A 411 -9.82 -6.63 -25.03
CA LEU A 411 -10.76 -7.58 -25.64
C LEU A 411 -10.74 -7.46 -27.17
N LEU A 412 -10.74 -6.24 -27.70
CA LEU A 412 -10.62 -5.99 -29.15
C LEU A 412 -9.31 -6.55 -29.72
N CYS A 413 -8.18 -6.30 -29.05
CA CYS A 413 -6.87 -6.83 -29.47
C CYS A 413 -6.84 -8.36 -29.52
N LEU A 414 -7.42 -9.03 -28.51
CA LEU A 414 -7.52 -10.49 -28.48
C LEU A 414 -8.48 -11.04 -29.57
N LYS A 415 -9.48 -10.26 -29.96
CA LYS A 415 -10.46 -10.62 -31.00
C LYS A 415 -9.97 -10.37 -32.42
N ARG A 416 -9.02 -9.46 -32.63
CA ARG A 416 -8.41 -9.20 -33.95
C ARG A 416 -7.83 -10.47 -34.59
N GLY A 417 -7.22 -11.34 -33.78
CA GLY A 417 -6.74 -12.65 -34.22
C GLY A 417 -7.82 -13.57 -34.81
N ARG A 418 -9.11 -13.29 -34.54
CA ARG A 418 -10.28 -14.07 -35.00
C ARG A 418 -11.04 -13.47 -36.18
N ARG A 419 -10.64 -12.27 -36.68
CA ARG A 419 -11.25 -11.57 -37.84
C ARG A 419 -12.78 -11.40 -37.77
N ASP A 420 -13.31 -10.98 -36.62
CA ASP A 420 -14.74 -10.75 -36.42
C ASP A 420 -15.08 -9.25 -36.33
N LEU A 421 -15.19 -8.59 -37.49
CA LEU A 421 -15.45 -7.14 -37.62
C LEU A 421 -16.79 -6.70 -37.00
N LEU A 422 -17.83 -7.53 -37.12
CA LEU A 422 -19.16 -7.22 -36.58
C LEU A 422 -19.15 -7.21 -35.06
N THR A 423 -18.46 -8.19 -34.45
CA THR A 423 -18.28 -8.23 -32.99
C THR A 423 -17.47 -7.05 -32.48
N ASN A 424 -16.44 -6.60 -33.21
CA ASN A 424 -15.64 -5.43 -32.84
C ASN A 424 -16.47 -4.13 -32.85
N SER A 425 -17.30 -3.93 -33.87
CA SER A 425 -18.23 -2.78 -33.92
C SER A 425 -19.24 -2.81 -32.77
N ASN A 426 -19.80 -3.99 -32.45
CA ASN A 426 -20.72 -4.15 -31.33
C ASN A 426 -20.06 -3.81 -29.98
N ILE A 427 -18.80 -4.20 -29.77
CA ILE A 427 -18.05 -3.90 -28.54
C ILE A 427 -17.97 -2.38 -28.32
N ILE A 428 -17.55 -1.63 -29.35
CA ILE A 428 -17.47 -0.16 -29.29
C ILE A 428 -18.84 0.46 -29.08
N HIS A 429 -19.86 0.02 -29.84
CA HIS A 429 -21.20 0.58 -29.72
C HIS A 429 -21.75 0.44 -28.30
N ILE A 430 -21.65 -0.75 -27.70
CA ILE A 430 -22.09 -1.01 -26.33
C ILE A 430 -21.26 -0.19 -25.32
N LEU A 431 -19.96 0.00 -25.55
CA LEU A 431 -19.13 0.87 -24.71
C LEU A 431 -19.63 2.31 -24.76
N LEU A 432 -19.87 2.86 -25.95
CA LEU A 432 -20.39 4.23 -26.13
C LEU A 432 -21.77 4.41 -25.52
N GLU A 433 -22.67 3.43 -25.67
CA GLU A 433 -23.97 3.43 -24.98
C GLU A 433 -23.79 3.46 -23.46
N THR A 434 -22.86 2.65 -22.94
CA THR A 434 -22.58 2.57 -21.50
C THR A 434 -22.03 3.89 -20.97
N LEU A 435 -21.07 4.51 -21.66
CA LEU A 435 -20.54 5.83 -21.31
C LEU A 435 -21.63 6.90 -21.37
N SER A 436 -22.42 6.93 -22.44
CA SER A 436 -23.53 7.89 -22.57
C SER A 436 -24.55 7.73 -21.45
N SER A 437 -24.84 6.50 -21.02
CA SER A 437 -25.81 6.21 -19.95
C SER A 437 -25.38 6.70 -18.56
N LEU A 438 -24.09 6.99 -18.37
CA LEU A 438 -23.54 7.54 -17.12
C LEU A 438 -23.65 9.06 -17.04
N LYS A 439 -23.89 9.75 -18.17
CA LYS A 439 -23.85 11.21 -18.27
C LYS A 439 -24.65 11.92 -17.18
N ASP A 440 -25.93 11.57 -17.05
CA ASP A 440 -26.83 12.25 -16.11
C ASP A 440 -26.35 12.10 -14.67
N ILE A 441 -25.91 10.89 -14.29
CA ILE A 441 -25.44 10.59 -12.93
C ILE A 441 -24.13 11.31 -12.63
N VAL A 442 -23.18 11.30 -13.57
CA VAL A 442 -21.86 11.94 -13.36
C VAL A 442 -22.00 13.47 -13.37
N SER A 443 -22.92 14.02 -14.16
CA SER A 443 -23.15 15.46 -14.28
C SER A 443 -23.48 16.15 -12.94
N GLU A 444 -24.07 15.42 -11.99
CA GLU A 444 -24.42 15.91 -10.65
C GLU A 444 -23.27 15.80 -9.63
N THR A 445 -22.07 15.39 -10.06
CA THR A 445 -20.93 15.12 -9.19
C THR A 445 -19.76 16.05 -9.46
N GLN A 446 -18.71 15.97 -8.63
CA GLN A 446 -17.45 16.73 -8.83
C GLN A 446 -16.79 16.46 -10.20
N HIS A 447 -17.10 15.32 -10.84
CA HIS A 447 -16.54 14.90 -12.12
C HIS A 447 -17.39 15.35 -13.32
N GLY A 448 -18.55 15.98 -13.10
CA GLY A 448 -19.55 16.25 -14.14
C GLY A 448 -19.03 17.03 -15.34
N LYS A 449 -18.31 18.14 -15.09
CA LYS A 449 -17.75 18.98 -16.16
C LYS A 449 -16.70 18.23 -16.99
N ALA A 450 -15.74 17.59 -16.33
CA ALA A 450 -14.70 16.80 -16.98
C ALA A 450 -15.29 15.67 -17.83
N TYR A 451 -16.28 14.96 -17.29
CA TYR A 451 -16.95 13.86 -17.98
C TYR A 451 -17.77 14.32 -19.19
N CYS A 452 -18.52 15.43 -19.08
CA CYS A 452 -19.27 15.98 -20.20
C CYS A 452 -18.35 16.41 -21.34
N ASN A 453 -17.24 17.11 -21.03
CA ASN A 453 -16.25 17.52 -22.03
C ASN A 453 -15.60 16.31 -22.72
N MET A 454 -15.31 15.25 -21.96
CA MET A 454 -14.78 13.99 -22.50
C MET A 454 -15.79 13.34 -23.45
N LEU A 455 -17.08 13.27 -23.08
CA LEU A 455 -18.12 12.71 -23.95
C LEU A 455 -18.34 13.54 -25.22
N GLU A 456 -18.28 14.87 -25.14
CA GLU A 456 -18.32 15.76 -26.31
C GLU A 456 -17.14 15.46 -27.25
N SER A 457 -15.93 15.37 -26.70
CA SER A 457 -14.73 15.03 -27.47
C SER A 457 -14.80 13.64 -28.11
N ILE A 458 -15.44 12.65 -27.45
CA ILE A 458 -15.69 11.32 -28.03
C ILE A 458 -16.67 11.39 -29.21
N ASN A 459 -17.72 12.21 -29.11
CA ASN A 459 -18.71 12.38 -30.18
C ASN A 459 -18.12 13.10 -31.40
N ASP A 460 -17.12 13.97 -31.18
CA ASP A 460 -16.40 14.69 -32.23
C ASP A 460 -15.35 13.82 -32.94
N LEU A 461 -15.01 12.63 -32.40
CA LEU A 461 -14.22 11.65 -33.12
C LEU A 461 -15.08 11.07 -34.26
N ASP A 462 -14.80 11.49 -35.50
CA ASP A 462 -15.44 10.95 -36.71
C ASP A 462 -15.47 9.41 -36.70
N ASN A 463 -16.55 8.86 -37.28
CA ASN A 463 -16.93 7.43 -37.36
C ASN A 463 -15.73 6.45 -37.25
N PRO A 464 -15.81 5.37 -36.44
CA PRO A 464 -14.70 4.44 -36.23
C PRO A 464 -14.24 3.80 -37.55
N ASP A 465 -13.20 4.37 -38.17
CA ASP A 465 -12.47 3.85 -39.33
C ASP A 465 -11.68 2.57 -38.90
N PRO A 466 -11.10 1.76 -39.82
CA PRO A 466 -10.83 0.33 -39.62
C PRO A 466 -9.80 -0.04 -38.54
N GLU A 467 -9.19 0.93 -37.86
CA GLU A 467 -8.34 0.74 -36.68
C GLU A 467 -9.15 0.89 -35.38
N ILE A 468 -10.20 0.07 -35.22
CA ILE A 468 -11.11 0.06 -34.06
C ILE A 468 -10.38 0.00 -32.71
N GLU A 469 -9.18 -0.58 -32.65
CA GLU A 469 -8.31 -0.62 -31.45
C GLU A 469 -7.78 0.77 -31.06
N TYR A 470 -7.50 1.62 -32.04
CA TYR A 470 -7.05 3.00 -31.83
C TYR A 470 -8.16 3.85 -31.19
N TYR A 471 -9.43 3.51 -31.43
CA TYR A 471 -10.55 4.23 -30.85
C TYR A 471 -10.60 4.12 -29.31
N CYS A 472 -10.38 2.94 -28.73
CA CYS A 472 -10.29 2.81 -27.26
C CYS A 472 -9.03 3.44 -26.67
N LEU A 473 -7.94 3.51 -27.44
CA LEU A 473 -6.74 4.26 -27.05
C LEU A 473 -7.06 5.75 -26.94
N LEU A 474 -7.71 6.33 -27.95
CA LEU A 474 -8.14 7.72 -27.94
C LEU A 474 -9.05 8.04 -26.75
N ILE A 475 -10.01 7.16 -26.44
CA ILE A 475 -10.87 7.32 -25.25
C ILE A 475 -10.02 7.29 -23.97
N SER A 476 -9.02 6.41 -23.89
CA SER A 476 -8.13 6.34 -22.73
C SER A 476 -7.31 7.63 -22.57
N ASP A 477 -6.78 8.16 -23.66
CA ASP A 477 -6.04 9.43 -23.66
C ASP A 477 -6.94 10.60 -23.24
N LEU A 478 -8.21 10.63 -23.69
CA LEU A 478 -9.18 11.63 -23.28
C LEU A 478 -9.50 11.53 -21.78
N ILE A 479 -9.57 10.32 -21.21
CA ILE A 479 -9.72 10.14 -19.75
C ILE A 479 -8.55 10.82 -19.04
N GLU A 480 -7.31 10.56 -19.45
CA GLU A 480 -6.17 11.21 -18.81
C GLU A 480 -6.27 12.73 -18.95
N VAL A 481 -6.42 13.27 -20.16
CA VAL A 481 -6.47 14.72 -20.42
C VAL A 481 -7.54 15.44 -19.59
N HIS A 482 -8.74 14.87 -19.47
CA HIS A 482 -9.85 15.54 -18.78
C HIS A 482 -9.86 15.33 -17.26
N PHE A 483 -9.23 14.27 -16.76
CA PHE A 483 -9.26 13.94 -15.33
C PHE A 483 -7.95 14.25 -14.58
N VAL A 484 -6.87 14.70 -15.25
CA VAL A 484 -5.61 15.14 -14.59
C VAL A 484 -5.88 16.13 -13.45
N GLU A 485 -6.68 17.18 -13.68
CA GLU A 485 -6.96 18.22 -12.67
C GLU A 485 -7.80 17.74 -11.48
N SER A 486 -8.49 16.60 -11.62
CA SER A 486 -9.32 16.03 -10.55
C SER A 486 -8.51 15.24 -9.50
N GLU A 487 -7.26 14.87 -9.83
CA GLU A 487 -6.35 14.15 -8.93
C GLU A 487 -5.54 15.11 -8.01
N GLU A 488 -5.49 16.42 -8.33
CA GLU A 488 -4.68 17.44 -7.62
C GLU A 488 -5.44 18.28 -6.57
N ILE A 489 -6.74 18.04 -6.34
CA ILE A 489 -7.53 18.92 -5.44
C ILE A 489 -7.19 18.70 -3.96
N GLU A 490 -6.36 19.61 -3.44
CA GLU A 490 -6.05 19.85 -2.03
C GLU A 490 -7.31 20.09 -1.15
N ASP A 491 -7.14 19.76 0.13
CA ASP A 491 -8.13 19.64 1.21
C ASP A 491 -9.02 20.86 1.56
N GLU A 492 -9.04 21.95 0.80
CA GLU A 492 -9.67 23.21 1.24
C GLU A 492 -11.14 23.44 0.83
N ALA A 493 -11.73 22.61 -0.04
CA ALA A 493 -13.11 22.82 -0.50
C ALA A 493 -14.18 21.90 0.14
N SER A 494 -13.81 21.02 1.07
CA SER A 494 -14.72 19.95 1.57
C SER A 494 -15.79 20.42 2.58
N ASN A 495 -15.86 21.70 2.95
CA ASN A 495 -16.85 22.21 3.91
C ASN A 495 -18.07 22.90 3.28
N LYS A 496 -18.29 22.81 1.96
CA LYS A 496 -19.51 23.34 1.32
C LYS A 496 -20.10 22.41 0.26
N LEU A 497 -20.52 21.21 0.65
CA LEU A 497 -21.75 20.66 0.06
C LEU A 497 -22.81 20.57 1.15
N LYS A 498 -23.69 21.57 1.13
CA LYS A 498 -24.99 21.55 1.80
C LYS A 498 -25.74 20.29 1.37
N ASN A 499 -26.42 19.68 2.32
CA ASN A 499 -27.57 18.80 2.11
C ASN A 499 -28.51 19.40 1.05
N GLY A 500 -28.29 19.05 -0.21
CA GLY A 500 -29.21 19.28 -1.31
C GLY A 500 -30.14 18.09 -1.36
N SER A 501 -31.44 18.34 -1.18
CA SER A 501 -32.49 17.33 -1.31
C SER A 501 -32.49 16.75 -2.73
N LEU A 502 -31.91 15.56 -2.92
CA LEU A 502 -32.00 14.84 -4.20
C LEU A 502 -33.38 14.19 -4.34
N SER A 503 -34.09 14.60 -5.38
CA SER A 503 -35.43 14.14 -5.74
C SER A 503 -35.36 13.08 -6.85
N HIS A 504 -35.13 11.81 -6.49
CA HIS A 504 -35.50 10.64 -7.31
C HIS A 504 -35.62 9.38 -6.41
N SER A 505 -36.80 9.15 -5.85
CA SER A 505 -37.05 8.19 -4.77
C SER A 505 -36.91 6.71 -5.15
N ILE A 506 -36.92 6.35 -6.44
CA ILE A 506 -36.81 4.95 -6.91
C ILE A 506 -35.36 4.56 -7.23
N SER A 507 -34.63 5.42 -7.96
CA SER A 507 -33.19 5.24 -8.25
C SER A 507 -32.33 5.18 -6.98
N ASN A 508 -32.68 6.00 -5.98
CA ASN A 508 -31.96 6.00 -4.70
C ASN A 508 -32.14 4.68 -3.92
N ARG A 509 -33.28 4.00 -4.04
CA ARG A 509 -33.53 2.76 -3.28
C ARG A 509 -32.66 1.61 -3.77
N GLU A 510 -32.58 1.42 -5.08
CA GLU A 510 -31.73 0.39 -5.69
C GLU A 510 -30.25 0.61 -5.33
N ILE A 511 -29.79 1.85 -5.39
CA ILE A 511 -28.39 2.20 -5.07
C ILE A 511 -28.08 2.00 -3.58
N ILE A 512 -29.02 2.31 -2.69
CA ILE A 512 -28.90 2.02 -1.25
C ILE A 512 -28.85 0.50 -1.02
N ASP A 513 -29.68 -0.29 -1.70
CA ASP A 513 -29.65 -1.74 -1.57
C ASP A 513 -28.34 -2.34 -2.11
N MET A 514 -27.78 -1.74 -3.17
CA MET A 514 -26.44 -2.08 -3.66
C MET A 514 -25.33 -1.78 -2.64
N LEU A 515 -25.41 -0.66 -1.93
CA LEU A 515 -24.45 -0.32 -0.87
C LEU A 515 -24.55 -1.32 0.29
N LYS A 516 -25.76 -1.63 0.76
CA LYS A 516 -25.94 -2.62 1.83
C LYS A 516 -25.42 -4.00 1.43
N ALA A 517 -25.58 -4.39 0.17
CA ALA A 517 -25.03 -5.63 -0.36
C ALA A 517 -23.49 -5.63 -0.31
N TYR A 518 -22.88 -4.51 -0.70
CA TYR A 518 -21.45 -4.30 -0.58
C TYR A 518 -20.97 -4.39 0.88
N GLU A 519 -21.61 -3.68 1.81
CA GLU A 519 -21.27 -3.70 3.24
C GLU A 519 -21.39 -5.10 3.84
N PHE A 520 -22.43 -5.85 3.45
CA PHE A 520 -22.60 -7.24 3.85
C PHE A 520 -21.43 -8.12 3.38
N VAL A 521 -21.01 -7.97 2.12
CA VAL A 521 -19.86 -8.72 1.58
C VAL A 521 -18.58 -8.34 2.34
N CYS A 522 -18.31 -7.05 2.58
CA CYS A 522 -17.17 -6.61 3.39
C CYS A 522 -17.19 -7.25 4.79
N LYS A 523 -18.35 -7.28 5.45
CA LYS A 523 -18.49 -7.92 6.77
C LYS A 523 -18.20 -9.42 6.71
N CYS A 524 -18.67 -10.11 5.65
CA CYS A 524 -18.43 -11.53 5.49
C CYS A 524 -16.95 -11.87 5.34
N ILE A 525 -16.20 -11.04 4.60
CA ILE A 525 -14.76 -11.23 4.38
C ILE A 525 -13.96 -10.99 5.66
N ASN A 526 -14.38 -10.01 6.46
CA ASN A 526 -13.73 -9.63 7.72
C ASN A 526 -14.05 -10.60 8.87
N THR A 527 -15.12 -11.41 8.76
CA THR A 527 -15.50 -12.36 9.80
C THR A 527 -14.64 -13.62 9.69
N ILE A 528 -13.72 -13.81 10.64
CA ILE A 528 -12.91 -15.03 10.73
C ILE A 528 -13.72 -16.11 11.45
N PHE A 529 -14.03 -17.20 10.75
CA PHE A 529 -14.57 -18.41 11.36
C PHE A 529 -13.40 -19.39 11.57
N PHE A 530 -13.21 -19.81 12.82
CA PHE A 530 -12.24 -20.84 13.22
C PHE A 530 -12.87 -22.23 13.14
#